data_AF-A0A6J4KQP8-F1
#
_entry.id   AF-A0A6J4KQP8-F1
#
_cell.length_a   1.000
_cell.length_b   1.000
_cell.length_c   1.000
_cell.angle_alpha   90.00
_cell.angle_beta   90.00
_cell.angle_gamma   90.00
#
_symmetry.space_group_name_H-M   'P 1'
#
loop_
_entity.id
_entity.type
_entity.pdbx_description
1 polymer ?
#
loop_
_entity_poly.entity_id
_entity_poly.type
_entity_poly.pdbx_seq_one_letter_code
_entity_poly.pdbx_strand_id
1 'polypeptide(L)'
;MKSSIRVIALSLSLLSLAGCKGDVGPMGPAGPQGPAGPTGPQGPQGVGTRQVFSGTINSSGQGFATLPSAAGTLQSPPALSCYIAEPGSTVFLSVSTDTYSEIFCGFGQNGPSLAAIVVGAPPGWQYRFVVIY
;
A
#
# COMPACT_ATOMS: atom_id res chain seq x y z
N MET A 1 45.79 26.10 -90.57
CA MET A 1 44.36 25.73 -90.47
C MET A 1 44.24 24.22 -90.58
N LYS A 2 43.36 23.57 -89.78
CA LYS A 2 43.15 22.09 -89.72
C LYS A 2 44.39 21.36 -89.15
N SER A 3 44.37 20.23 -88.43
CA SER A 3 43.33 19.38 -87.79
C SER A 3 44.05 18.34 -86.91
N SER A 4 43.48 17.64 -85.91
CA SER A 4 42.15 17.67 -85.28
C SER A 4 42.16 16.96 -83.90
N ILE A 5 41.44 17.51 -82.91
CA ILE A 5 40.47 16.80 -82.04
C ILE A 5 40.82 15.33 -81.71
N ARG A 6 41.62 15.08 -80.65
CA ARG A 6 41.79 13.72 -80.03
C ARG A 6 42.08 13.68 -78.51
N VAL A 7 41.88 14.78 -77.76
CA VAL A 7 42.28 14.85 -76.33
C VAL A 7 41.09 14.76 -75.34
N ILE A 8 39.84 14.97 -75.81
CA ILE A 8 38.68 15.21 -74.93
C ILE A 8 37.95 13.92 -74.49
N ALA A 9 38.21 12.78 -75.13
CA ALA A 9 37.38 11.58 -74.99
C ALA A 9 37.75 10.61 -73.84
N LEU A 10 38.86 10.82 -73.12
CA LEU A 10 39.38 9.83 -72.15
C LEU A 10 39.54 10.35 -70.71
N SER A 11 39.40 11.66 -70.48
CA SER A 11 39.53 12.27 -69.15
C SER A 11 38.21 12.33 -68.36
N LEU A 12 37.08 12.00 -68.97
CA LEU A 12 35.75 12.14 -68.36
C LEU A 12 35.20 10.86 -67.70
N SER A 13 35.92 9.74 -67.77
CA SER A 13 35.43 8.42 -67.34
C SER A 13 35.74 8.05 -65.87
N LEU A 14 36.52 8.85 -65.13
CA LEU A 14 36.91 8.56 -63.74
C LEU A 14 36.18 9.39 -62.67
N LEU A 15 35.44 10.44 -63.04
CA LEU A 15 34.75 11.30 -62.06
C LEU A 15 33.42 10.73 -61.55
N SER A 16 32.88 9.69 -62.19
CA SER A 16 31.51 9.20 -61.93
C SER A 16 31.36 8.21 -60.77
N LEU A 17 32.44 7.77 -60.12
CA LEU A 17 32.39 6.72 -59.08
C LEU A 17 32.61 7.23 -57.63
N ALA A 18 33.01 8.50 -57.44
CA ALA A 18 33.42 8.99 -56.12
C ALA A 18 32.28 9.53 -55.22
N GLY A 19 31.06 9.68 -55.75
CA GLY A 19 30.01 10.50 -55.12
C GLY A 19 29.02 9.80 -54.17
N CYS A 20 28.92 8.47 -54.19
CA CYS A 20 27.76 7.77 -53.62
C CYS A 20 28.03 6.99 -52.32
N LYS A 21 28.75 7.58 -51.37
CA LYS A 21 28.63 7.14 -49.96
C LYS A 21 27.39 7.81 -49.37
N GLY A 22 26.22 7.25 -49.65
CA GLY A 22 24.96 7.73 -49.07
C GLY A 22 25.04 7.77 -47.55
N ASP A 23 24.56 8.86 -46.96
CA ASP A 23 24.56 9.05 -45.52
C ASP A 23 23.80 7.93 -44.80
N VAL A 24 24.25 7.58 -43.60
CA VAL A 24 23.54 6.61 -42.76
C VAL A 24 22.17 7.18 -42.44
N GLY A 25 21.12 6.43 -42.77
CA GLY A 25 19.74 6.85 -42.54
C GLY A 25 19.48 7.18 -41.07
N PRO A 26 18.49 8.05 -40.79
CA PRO A 26 18.17 8.44 -39.42
C PRO A 26 17.80 7.21 -38.58
N MET A 27 18.14 7.26 -37.29
CA MET A 27 17.72 6.23 -36.33
C MET A 27 16.20 6.11 -36.34
N GLY A 28 15.70 4.86 -36.35
CA GLY A 28 14.27 4.59 -36.31
C GLY A 28 13.60 5.16 -35.04
N PRO A 29 12.28 5.37 -35.05
CA PRO A 29 11.55 5.82 -33.88
C PRO A 29 11.71 4.80 -32.73
N ALA A 30 11.59 5.29 -31.49
CA ALA A 30 11.53 4.42 -30.33
C ALA A 30 10.36 3.42 -30.46
N GLY A 31 10.57 2.19 -30.00
CA GLY A 31 9.51 1.19 -29.97
C GLY A 31 8.34 1.62 -29.08
N PRO A 32 7.13 1.06 -29.31
CA PRO A 32 5.98 1.34 -28.46
C PRO A 32 6.24 0.90 -27.02
N GLN A 33 5.56 1.54 -26.06
CA GLN A 33 5.57 1.08 -24.68
C GLN A 33 5.06 -0.36 -24.60
N GLY A 34 5.72 -1.19 -23.77
CA GLY A 34 5.27 -2.55 -23.49
C GLY A 34 3.87 -2.59 -22.84
N PRO A 35 3.16 -3.73 -22.93
CA PRO A 35 1.86 -3.89 -22.30
C PRO A 35 1.96 -3.73 -20.77
N ALA A 36 0.83 -3.38 -20.14
CA ALA A 36 0.73 -3.40 -18.69
C ALA A 36 1.02 -4.80 -18.13
N GLY A 37 1.62 -4.86 -16.94
CA GLY A 37 1.82 -6.12 -16.22
C GLY A 37 0.49 -6.77 -15.81
N PRO A 38 0.48 -8.08 -15.53
CA PRO A 38 -0.71 -8.76 -15.05
C PRO A 38 -1.16 -8.23 -13.68
N THR A 39 -2.45 -8.29 -13.41
CA THR A 39 -3.00 -8.05 -12.08
C THR A 39 -2.38 -9.01 -11.07
N GLY A 40 -2.06 -8.52 -9.86
CA GLY A 40 -1.59 -9.38 -8.76
C GLY A 40 -2.63 -10.44 -8.35
N PRO A 41 -2.20 -11.52 -7.67
CA PRO A 41 -3.12 -12.54 -7.18
C PRO A 41 -4.10 -11.96 -6.14
N GLN A 42 -5.29 -12.55 -6.06
CA GLN A 42 -6.23 -12.26 -4.99
C GLN A 42 -5.60 -12.64 -3.63
N GLY A 43 -5.77 -11.77 -2.62
CA GLY A 43 -5.33 -12.07 -1.26
C GLY A 43 -6.10 -13.25 -0.63
N PRO A 44 -5.55 -13.89 0.41
CA PRO A 44 -6.22 -14.99 1.10
C PRO A 44 -7.57 -14.54 1.70
N GLN A 45 -8.54 -15.45 1.69
CA GLN A 45 -9.83 -15.21 2.37
C GLN A 45 -9.61 -15.07 3.88
N GLY A 46 -10.16 -14.01 4.48
CA GLY A 46 -10.18 -13.85 5.93
C GLY A 46 -11.06 -14.93 6.58
N VAL A 47 -10.45 -15.77 7.42
CA VAL A 47 -11.09 -16.95 8.04
C VAL A 47 -11.42 -16.76 9.53
N GLY A 48 -11.48 -15.51 10.01
CA GLY A 48 -11.76 -15.19 11.42
C GLY A 48 -13.21 -14.79 11.71
N THR A 49 -13.68 -15.15 12.91
CA THR A 49 -14.93 -14.68 13.52
C THR A 49 -14.80 -13.21 13.89
N ARG A 50 -15.62 -12.33 13.30
CA ARG A 50 -15.69 -10.92 13.71
C ARG A 50 -16.64 -10.73 14.90
N GLN A 51 -16.07 -10.47 16.08
CA GLN A 51 -16.84 -10.05 17.25
C GLN A 51 -16.72 -8.55 17.50
N VAL A 52 -17.78 -7.96 18.06
CA VAL A 52 -17.82 -6.55 18.44
C VAL A 52 -18.26 -6.45 19.89
N PHE A 53 -17.41 -5.88 20.72
CA PHE A 53 -17.70 -5.56 22.12
C PHE A 53 -17.91 -4.05 22.22
N SER A 54 -18.80 -3.59 23.08
CA SER A 54 -19.01 -2.17 23.34
C SER A 54 -19.47 -1.96 24.77
N GLY A 55 -19.15 -0.80 25.33
CA GLY A 55 -19.50 -0.42 26.69
C GLY A 55 -19.08 1.00 27.01
N THR A 56 -19.03 1.34 28.29
CA THR A 56 -18.69 2.68 28.77
C THR A 56 -17.36 2.67 29.51
N ILE A 57 -16.52 3.69 29.28
CA ILE A 57 -15.29 3.94 30.02
C ILE A 57 -15.63 4.24 31.48
N ASN A 58 -15.00 3.52 32.41
CA ASN A 58 -15.22 3.66 33.85
C ASN A 58 -14.61 4.96 34.41
N SER A 59 -14.82 5.20 35.71
CA SER A 59 -14.28 6.37 36.43
C SER A 59 -12.74 6.43 36.48
N SER A 60 -12.05 5.32 36.22
CA SER A 60 -10.58 5.23 36.14
C SER A 60 -10.04 5.42 34.72
N GLY A 61 -10.90 5.79 33.75
CA GLY A 61 -10.50 5.99 32.35
C GLY A 61 -10.26 4.69 31.59
N GLN A 62 -10.85 3.57 32.03
CA GLN A 62 -10.65 2.24 31.44
C GLN A 62 -11.94 1.65 30.87
N GLY A 63 -11.84 1.01 29.71
CA GLY A 63 -12.85 0.11 29.16
C GLY A 63 -12.22 -1.24 28.85
N PHE A 64 -12.90 -2.35 29.16
CA PHE A 64 -12.37 -3.69 28.88
C PHE A 64 -13.47 -4.67 28.50
N ALA A 65 -13.11 -5.66 27.69
CA ALA A 65 -13.97 -6.78 27.35
C ALA A 65 -13.17 -8.09 27.41
N THR A 66 -13.66 -9.05 28.20
CA THR A 66 -13.08 -10.41 28.22
C THR A 66 -13.44 -11.11 26.92
N LEU A 67 -12.44 -11.62 26.22
CA LEU A 67 -12.60 -12.31 24.95
C LEU A 67 -12.88 -13.81 25.21
N PRO A 68 -13.60 -14.50 24.31
CA PRO A 68 -13.75 -15.95 24.41
C PRO A 68 -12.38 -16.64 24.28
N SER A 69 -12.24 -17.82 24.89
CA SER A 69 -10.99 -18.61 24.84
C SER A 69 -10.55 -18.99 23.41
N ALA A 70 -11.48 -19.01 22.46
CA ALA A 70 -11.20 -19.20 21.03
C ALA A 70 -10.42 -18.03 20.39
N ALA A 71 -10.38 -16.85 21.04
CA ALA A 71 -9.73 -15.66 20.50
C ALA A 71 -8.19 -15.65 20.61
N GLY A 72 -7.58 -16.67 21.23
CA GLY A 72 -6.13 -16.78 21.34
C GLY A 72 -5.56 -16.32 22.69
N THR A 73 -4.30 -15.87 22.69
CA THR A 73 -3.52 -15.59 23.91
C THR A 73 -2.63 -14.36 23.72
N LEU A 74 -1.95 -13.87 24.77
CA LEU A 74 -0.99 -12.77 24.61
C LEU A 74 0.20 -13.10 23.68
N GLN A 75 0.61 -14.37 23.60
CA GLN A 75 1.71 -14.81 22.71
C GLN A 75 1.26 -15.01 21.26
N SER A 76 -0.05 -15.17 21.02
CA SER A 76 -0.66 -15.28 19.70
C SER A 76 -1.99 -14.52 19.73
N PRO A 77 -1.94 -13.17 19.73
CA PRO A 77 -3.12 -12.34 19.88
C PRO A 77 -3.92 -12.28 18.57
N PRO A 78 -5.25 -12.09 18.66
CA PRO A 78 -6.09 -11.89 17.48
C PRO A 78 -5.90 -10.49 16.90
N ALA A 79 -6.51 -10.21 15.76
CA ALA A 79 -6.57 -8.83 15.26
C ALA A 79 -7.58 -8.04 16.12
N LEU A 80 -7.18 -6.85 16.57
CA LEU A 80 -8.00 -5.91 17.34
C LEU A 80 -7.97 -4.52 16.69
N SER A 81 -9.14 -3.90 16.59
CA SER A 81 -9.29 -2.47 16.35
C SER A 81 -10.14 -1.86 17.45
N CYS A 82 -9.73 -0.70 17.94
CA CYS A 82 -10.34 -0.03 19.07
C CYS A 82 -10.89 1.32 18.66
N TYR A 83 -12.04 1.67 19.21
CA TYR A 83 -12.66 2.95 19.00
C TYR A 83 -13.24 3.51 20.29
N ILE A 84 -13.27 4.83 20.40
CA ILE A 84 -13.98 5.56 21.46
C ILE A 84 -14.92 6.62 20.87
N ALA A 85 -15.94 7.00 21.61
CA ALA A 85 -16.90 8.03 21.22
C ALA A 85 -17.39 8.82 22.44
N GLU A 86 -17.69 10.10 22.24
CA GLU A 86 -18.37 10.92 23.25
C GLU A 86 -19.73 10.31 23.64
N PRO A 87 -20.24 10.57 24.86
CA PRO A 87 -21.55 10.08 25.28
C PRO A 87 -22.66 10.51 24.31
N GLY A 88 -23.33 9.55 23.68
CA GLY A 88 -24.40 9.80 22.71
C GLY A 88 -23.95 10.12 21.27
N SER A 89 -22.63 10.16 21.00
CA SER A 89 -22.12 10.32 19.63
C SER A 89 -22.36 9.06 18.79
N THR A 90 -22.66 9.25 17.50
CA THR A 90 -22.68 8.19 16.49
C THR A 90 -21.33 8.00 15.80
N VAL A 91 -20.39 8.94 16.00
CA VAL A 91 -19.05 8.95 15.40
C VAL A 91 -18.05 8.36 16.39
N PHE A 92 -17.32 7.36 15.91
CA PHE A 92 -16.30 6.62 16.66
C PHE A 92 -14.90 7.00 16.16
N LEU A 93 -14.06 7.52 17.05
CA LEU A 93 -12.66 7.80 16.81
C LEU A 93 -11.85 6.51 16.93
N SER A 94 -11.03 6.18 15.93
CA SER A 94 -10.08 5.07 16.02
C SER A 94 -8.97 5.39 17.01
N VAL A 95 -8.78 4.56 18.02
CA VAL A 95 -7.68 4.70 18.97
C VAL A 95 -6.41 4.14 18.33
N SER A 96 -5.45 5.02 18.05
CA SER A 96 -4.07 4.64 17.74
C SER A 96 -3.25 4.74 19.02
N THR A 97 -2.51 3.68 19.36
CA THR A 97 -1.51 3.74 20.42
C THR A 97 -0.28 4.49 19.92
N ASP A 98 -0.16 5.75 20.30
CA ASP A 98 1.09 6.49 20.21
C ASP A 98 1.52 6.98 21.61
N THR A 99 2.74 7.48 21.73
CA THR A 99 3.32 7.89 23.02
C THR A 99 2.77 9.25 23.51
N TYR A 100 1.89 9.91 22.75
CA TYR A 100 1.46 11.29 22.98
C TYR A 100 -0.02 11.44 23.31
N SER A 101 -0.86 10.49 22.90
CA SER A 101 -2.31 10.54 23.04
C SER A 101 -2.81 10.21 24.45
N GLU A 102 -1.96 9.67 25.33
CA GLU A 102 -2.26 9.10 26.66
C GLU A 102 -3.31 7.96 26.67
N ILE A 103 -3.97 7.70 25.54
CA ILE A 103 -5.01 6.69 25.36
C ILE A 103 -4.38 5.47 24.70
N PHE A 104 -4.25 4.39 25.46
CA PHE A 104 -3.69 3.14 24.98
C PHE A 104 -4.79 2.11 24.76
N CYS A 105 -4.75 1.38 23.64
CA CYS A 105 -5.57 0.20 23.44
C CYS A 105 -4.73 -1.02 23.06
N GLY A 106 -5.12 -2.19 23.57
CA GLY A 106 -4.45 -3.44 23.26
C GLY A 106 -5.07 -4.60 24.01
N PHE A 107 -4.24 -5.59 24.33
CA PHE A 107 -4.66 -6.77 25.07
C PHE A 107 -4.05 -6.82 26.48
N GLY A 108 -4.80 -7.37 27.42
CA GLY A 108 -4.31 -7.80 28.73
C GLY A 108 -4.89 -9.16 29.09
N GLN A 109 -4.57 -9.66 30.30
CA GLN A 109 -5.15 -10.89 30.84
C GLN A 109 -6.20 -10.55 31.90
N ASN A 110 -7.33 -11.27 31.85
CA ASN A 110 -8.34 -11.28 32.90
C ASN A 110 -8.51 -12.72 33.40
N GLY A 111 -7.74 -13.08 34.42
CA GLY A 111 -7.61 -14.47 34.86
C GLY A 111 -7.00 -15.34 33.75
N PRO A 112 -7.66 -16.45 33.33
CA PRO A 112 -7.18 -17.32 32.26
C PRO A 112 -7.52 -16.83 30.84
N SER A 113 -8.29 -15.74 30.71
CA SER A 113 -8.84 -15.27 29.44
C SER A 113 -8.18 -13.98 28.97
N LEU A 114 -7.90 -13.90 27.67
CA LEU A 114 -7.47 -12.66 27.02
C LEU A 114 -8.57 -11.60 27.13
N ALA A 115 -8.21 -10.34 27.31
CA ALA A 115 -9.12 -9.21 27.31
C ALA A 115 -8.64 -8.12 26.36
N ALA A 116 -9.56 -7.52 25.59
CA ALA A 116 -9.31 -6.25 24.90
C ALA A 116 -9.52 -5.11 25.90
N ILE A 117 -8.61 -4.14 25.94
CA ILE A 117 -8.57 -3.07 26.94
C ILE A 117 -8.23 -1.75 26.26
N VAL A 118 -8.96 -0.69 26.60
CA VAL A 118 -8.56 0.72 26.40
C VAL A 118 -8.37 1.38 27.76
N VAL A 119 -7.33 2.18 27.91
CA VAL A 119 -7.01 2.95 29.13
C VAL A 119 -6.65 4.39 28.76
N GLY A 120 -6.81 5.34 29.70
CA GLY A 120 -6.57 6.77 29.48
C GLY A 120 -7.68 7.51 28.75
N ALA A 121 -8.73 6.80 28.29
CA ALA A 121 -9.88 7.43 27.65
C ALA A 121 -10.73 8.23 28.68
N PRO A 122 -11.43 9.30 28.29
CA PRO A 122 -12.20 10.10 29.24
C PRO A 122 -13.36 9.29 29.87
N PRO A 123 -13.58 9.36 31.20
CA PRO A 123 -14.67 8.66 31.86
C PRO A 123 -16.06 8.97 31.26
N GLY A 124 -16.93 7.96 31.23
CA GLY A 124 -18.29 8.08 30.69
C GLY A 124 -18.40 8.03 29.16
N TRP A 125 -17.28 8.15 28.42
CA TRP A 125 -17.26 7.91 26.98
C TRP A 125 -17.60 6.47 26.64
N GLN A 126 -18.01 6.21 25.42
CA GLN A 126 -18.25 4.85 24.92
C GLN A 126 -16.97 4.28 24.33
N TYR A 127 -16.76 2.97 24.48
CA TYR A 127 -15.73 2.23 23.75
C TYR A 127 -16.36 1.17 22.86
N ARG A 128 -15.64 0.80 21.80
CA ARG A 128 -15.95 -0.33 20.93
C ARG A 128 -14.67 -1.06 20.54
N PHE A 129 -14.63 -2.37 20.77
CA PHE A 129 -13.59 -3.25 20.27
C PHE A 129 -14.14 -4.08 19.12
N VAL A 130 -13.41 -4.16 18.02
CA VAL A 130 -13.66 -5.09 16.92
C VAL A 130 -12.53 -6.10 16.93
N VAL A 131 -12.84 -7.37 17.16
CA VAL A 131 -11.87 -8.46 17.24
C VAL A 131 -12.15 -9.45 16.11
N ILE A 132 -11.08 -9.91 15.44
CA ILE A 132 -11.16 -10.95 14.41
C ILE A 132 -10.18 -12.06 14.78
N TYR A 133 -10.70 -13.27 14.97
CA TYR A 133 -9.96 -14.46 15.44
C TYR A 133 -10.46 -15.75 14.79
#